data_AF-A0A2I1HB43-F1
#
_entry.id   AF-A0A2I1HB43-F1
#
_cell.length_a   1.000
_cell.length_b   1.000
_cell.length_c   1.000
_cell.angle_alpha   90.00
_cell.angle_beta   90.00
_cell.angle_gamma   90.00
#
_symmetry.space_group_name_H-M   'P 1'
#
loop_
_entity.id
_entity.type
_entity.pdbx_description
1 polymer ?
#
loop_
_entity_poly.entity_id
_entity_poly.type
_entity_poly.pdbx_seq_one_letter_code
_entity_poly.pdbx_strand_id
1 'polypeptide(L)'
;MPFFFICIYNDILKILNRELEEVFPVQLQNERQSWEIFVANHDAFRTNLLIKRGKKSARLGELYRGAYGTQKTLDIEVELKELSVYYANKQFPCEKLMDKESNSIIDWVKGENVIVNGASSAFVVRAEVQNNNQYILILHQCKYGLSGMYYTVESLLKGYIKNLESSENTTEELRKILSQCQHITIVFTIQPFNSTDNCFVIMKSNFKEYFGPIFASCATFYMIPDTFYMTKDINPNFLDCSWMKNDLTRFGEATAELDKKSSIHPFINMIKRKFQIRL
;
A
#
# COMPACT_ATOMS: atom_id res chain seq x y z
N MET A 1 8.19 -12.06 -9.14
CA MET A 1 8.03 -12.73 -7.83
C MET A 1 6.54 -12.83 -7.47
N PRO A 2 5.82 -13.80 -8.03
CA PRO A 2 4.39 -14.04 -7.78
C PRO A 2 3.89 -13.78 -6.34
N PHE A 3 2.61 -13.43 -6.17
CA PHE A 3 1.97 -13.13 -4.87
C PHE A 3 2.32 -14.13 -3.74
N PHE A 4 2.32 -15.43 -4.07
CA PHE A 4 2.69 -16.49 -3.13
C PHE A 4 4.09 -16.29 -2.53
N PHE A 5 5.05 -15.79 -3.31
CA PHE A 5 6.38 -15.50 -2.78
C PHE A 5 6.34 -14.37 -1.78
N ILE A 6 5.52 -13.32 -1.94
CA ILE A 6 5.40 -12.27 -0.90
C ILE A 6 4.83 -12.84 0.39
N CYS A 7 3.78 -13.67 0.32
CA CYS A 7 3.26 -14.36 1.49
C CYS A 7 4.35 -15.21 2.15
N ILE A 8 5.10 -15.98 1.35
CA ILE A 8 6.24 -16.77 1.83
C ILE A 8 7.34 -15.89 2.45
N TYR A 9 7.71 -14.78 1.80
CA TYR A 9 8.73 -13.85 2.30
C TYR A 9 8.27 -13.24 3.61
N ASN A 10 7.02 -12.81 3.71
CA ASN A 10 6.49 -12.27 4.95
C ASN A 10 6.40 -13.35 6.05
N ASP A 11 6.02 -14.58 5.69
CA ASP A 11 5.96 -15.70 6.62
C ASP A 11 7.33 -16.08 7.19
N ILE A 12 8.36 -16.03 6.36
CA ILE A 12 9.74 -16.38 6.75
C ILE A 12 10.41 -15.20 7.46
N LEU A 13 10.38 -14.02 6.84
CA LEU A 13 11.14 -12.84 7.28
C LEU A 13 10.39 -12.00 8.31
N LYS A 14 9.11 -12.27 8.54
CA LYS A 14 8.22 -11.54 9.46
C LYS A 14 8.31 -10.02 9.24
N ILE A 15 8.14 -9.58 7.98
CA ILE A 15 8.26 -8.16 7.57
C ILE A 15 7.09 -7.34 8.09
N LEU A 16 5.89 -7.91 8.10
CA LEU A 16 4.67 -7.35 8.66
C LEU A 16 4.09 -8.34 9.67
N ASN A 17 3.61 -7.83 10.79
CA ASN A 17 2.96 -8.62 11.85
C ASN A 17 1.49 -8.94 11.53
N ARG A 18 1.24 -9.47 10.32
CA ARG A 18 -0.09 -9.87 9.82
C ARG A 18 0.05 -10.89 8.70
N GLU A 19 -0.95 -11.75 8.55
CA GLU A 19 -1.01 -12.70 7.45
C GLU A 19 -1.41 -11.97 6.16
N LEU A 20 -0.43 -11.71 5.28
CA LEU A 20 -0.67 -11.02 4.01
C LEU A 20 -1.64 -11.77 3.09
N GLU A 21 -1.81 -13.07 3.30
CA GLU A 21 -2.77 -13.93 2.61
C GLU A 21 -4.23 -13.52 2.80
N GLU A 22 -4.57 -12.84 3.90
CA GLU A 22 -5.94 -12.38 4.20
C GLU A 22 -6.22 -10.98 3.65
N VAL A 23 -5.17 -10.26 3.28
CA VAL A 23 -5.15 -8.83 2.94
C VAL A 23 -5.15 -8.57 1.45
N PHE A 24 -4.36 -9.36 0.75
CA PHE A 24 -4.25 -9.38 -0.70
C PHE A 24 -5.11 -10.42 -1.44
N PRO A 25 -5.92 -11.30 -0.81
CA PRO A 25 -6.93 -12.02 -1.57
C PRO A 25 -7.92 -10.98 -2.06
N VAL A 26 -8.47 -11.21 -3.25
CA VAL A 26 -9.59 -10.42 -3.78
C VAL A 26 -10.84 -10.78 -2.96
N GLN A 27 -10.89 -10.38 -1.68
CA GLN A 27 -12.12 -10.44 -0.90
C GLN A 27 -13.01 -9.28 -1.34
N LEU A 28 -14.13 -9.69 -1.93
CA LEU A 28 -15.07 -8.95 -2.77
C LEU A 28 -16.00 -7.99 -2.02
N GLN A 29 -15.74 -7.69 -0.75
CA GLN A 29 -16.59 -6.75 0.00
C GLN A 29 -15.88 -5.39 0.12
N ASN A 30 -16.44 -4.41 -0.60
CA ASN A 30 -15.99 -3.02 -0.72
C ASN A 30 -14.62 -2.83 -1.41
N GLU A 31 -14.61 -3.03 -2.74
CA GLU A 31 -13.45 -2.88 -3.64
C GLU A 31 -12.62 -1.61 -3.40
N ARG A 32 -13.28 -0.49 -3.04
CA ARG A 32 -12.60 0.76 -2.70
C ARG A 32 -11.69 0.59 -1.48
N GLN A 33 -12.26 0.09 -0.37
CA GLN A 33 -11.51 -0.17 0.85
C GLN A 33 -10.39 -1.19 0.61
N SER A 34 -10.62 -2.21 -0.22
CA SER A 34 -9.60 -3.22 -0.55
C SER A 34 -8.37 -2.62 -1.23
N TRP A 35 -8.52 -1.60 -2.08
CA TRP A 35 -7.38 -0.92 -2.71
C TRP A 35 -6.60 -0.02 -1.75
N GLU A 36 -7.28 0.71 -0.87
CA GLU A 36 -6.61 1.56 0.11
C GLU A 36 -5.81 0.73 1.12
N ILE A 37 -6.38 -0.41 1.52
CA ILE A 37 -5.72 -1.41 2.35
C ILE A 37 -4.49 -1.96 1.61
N PHE A 38 -4.62 -2.28 0.33
CA PHE A 38 -3.51 -2.73 -0.49
C PHE A 38 -2.36 -1.71 -0.49
N VAL A 39 -2.65 -0.44 -0.78
CA VAL A 39 -1.66 0.64 -0.85
C VAL A 39 -0.95 0.81 0.49
N ALA A 40 -1.71 0.84 1.59
CA ALA A 40 -1.15 0.97 2.94
C ALA A 40 -0.22 -0.19 3.30
N ASN A 41 -0.62 -1.42 3.00
CA ASN A 41 0.21 -2.61 3.23
C ASN A 41 1.44 -2.64 2.34
N HIS A 42 1.32 -2.20 1.10
CA HIS A 42 2.45 -2.10 0.20
C HIS A 42 3.49 -1.08 0.69
N ASP A 43 3.06 0.09 1.16
CA ASP A 43 3.98 1.11 1.72
C ASP A 43 4.69 0.59 2.98
N ALA A 44 3.96 -0.04 3.89
CA ALA A 44 4.54 -0.67 5.08
C ALA A 44 5.53 -1.78 4.71
N PHE A 45 5.14 -2.70 3.84
CA PHE A 45 6.00 -3.80 3.37
C PHE A 45 7.29 -3.27 2.74
N ARG A 46 7.20 -2.30 1.83
CA ARG A 46 8.36 -1.73 1.14
C ARG A 46 9.28 -1.00 2.10
N THR A 47 8.73 -0.22 3.03
CA THR A 47 9.49 0.49 4.07
C THR A 47 10.26 -0.52 4.93
N ASN A 48 9.56 -1.52 5.47
CA ASN A 48 10.15 -2.52 6.35
C ASN A 48 11.20 -3.36 5.62
N LEU A 49 10.97 -3.69 4.34
CA LEU A 49 11.97 -4.38 3.51
C LEU A 49 13.26 -3.56 3.34
N LEU A 50 13.17 -2.24 3.14
CA LEU A 50 14.36 -1.37 3.08
C LEU A 50 15.11 -1.37 4.42
N ILE A 51 14.40 -1.34 5.55
CA ILE A 51 14.98 -1.43 6.89
C ILE A 51 15.69 -2.77 7.09
N LYS A 52 15.05 -3.90 6.73
CA LYS A 52 15.66 -5.24 6.80
C LYS A 52 16.90 -5.37 5.91
N ARG A 53 17.02 -4.53 4.87
CA ARG A 53 18.23 -4.41 4.03
C ARG A 53 19.29 -3.46 4.61
N GLY A 54 19.09 -2.95 5.82
CA GLY A 54 20.04 -2.09 6.52
C GLY A 54 19.92 -0.60 6.22
N LYS A 55 18.89 -0.15 5.49
CA LYS A 55 18.65 1.29 5.27
C LYS A 55 18.03 1.93 6.51
N LYS A 56 18.53 3.10 6.90
CA LYS A 56 17.96 3.94 7.98
C LYS A 56 17.12 5.11 7.46
N SER A 57 17.36 5.51 6.22
CA SER A 57 16.68 6.60 5.53
C SER A 57 16.46 6.23 4.06
N ALA A 58 15.55 6.93 3.40
CA ALA A 58 15.40 6.88 1.95
C ALA A 58 14.85 8.21 1.43
N ARG A 59 15.18 8.54 0.18
CA ARG A 59 14.51 9.64 -0.52
C ARG A 59 13.07 9.29 -0.83
N LEU A 60 12.19 10.28 -0.86
CA LEU A 60 10.80 10.06 -1.28
C LEU A 60 10.70 9.45 -2.68
N GLY A 61 11.59 9.82 -3.61
CA GLY A 61 11.67 9.19 -4.93
C GLY A 61 12.14 7.72 -4.91
N GLU A 62 12.85 7.28 -3.87
CA GLU A 62 13.18 5.86 -3.69
C GLU A 62 12.00 5.07 -3.09
N LEU A 63 11.28 5.66 -2.13
CA LEU A 63 10.08 5.08 -1.54
C LEU A 63 8.96 4.97 -2.58
N TYR A 64 8.69 6.05 -3.31
CA TYR A 64 7.66 6.18 -4.33
C TYR A 64 8.25 6.09 -5.75
N ARG A 65 9.04 5.04 -5.99
CA ARG A 65 9.77 4.85 -7.26
C ARG A 65 8.83 4.93 -8.47
N GLY A 66 9.20 5.74 -9.44
CA GLY A 66 8.42 5.95 -10.67
C GLY A 66 7.25 6.92 -10.50
N ALA A 67 7.06 7.54 -9.32
CA ALA A 67 6.09 8.61 -9.16
C ALA A 67 6.49 9.84 -9.98
N TYR A 68 5.50 10.47 -10.61
CA TYR A 68 5.64 11.82 -11.14
C TYR A 68 5.52 12.81 -9.99
N GLY A 69 6.51 13.68 -9.82
CA GLY A 69 6.59 14.70 -8.79
C GLY A 69 7.70 15.68 -9.14
N THR A 70 7.77 16.82 -8.46
CA THR A 70 8.89 17.73 -8.67
C THR A 70 10.16 17.17 -8.03
N GLN A 71 11.31 17.38 -8.67
CA GLN A 71 12.59 16.83 -8.20
C GLN A 71 12.91 17.29 -6.78
N LYS A 72 12.59 18.55 -6.47
CA LYS A 72 12.69 19.13 -5.12
C LYS A 72 11.99 18.27 -4.07
N THR A 73 10.73 17.88 -4.30
CA THR A 73 9.98 17.07 -3.34
C THR A 73 10.44 15.60 -3.36
N LEU A 74 10.82 15.05 -4.52
CA LEU A 74 11.31 13.67 -4.62
C LEU A 74 12.66 13.46 -3.92
N ASP A 75 13.50 14.50 -3.84
CA ASP A 75 14.81 14.44 -3.19
C ASP A 75 14.78 14.60 -1.67
N ILE A 76 13.61 14.91 -1.08
CA ILE A 76 13.47 14.97 0.38
C ILE A 76 13.80 13.58 0.95
N GLU A 77 14.71 13.55 1.93
CA GLU A 77 15.14 12.31 2.57
C GLU A 77 14.42 12.16 3.90
N VAL A 78 13.83 10.99 4.12
CA VAL A 78 13.06 10.70 5.33
C VAL A 78 13.65 9.54 6.10
N GLU A 79 13.54 9.59 7.42
CA GLU A 79 13.88 8.48 8.28
C GLU A 79 12.92 7.29 8.04
N LEU A 80 13.48 6.08 8.07
CA LEU A 80 12.72 4.85 8.00
C LEU A 80 12.50 4.30 9.40
N LYS A 81 11.24 4.21 9.80
CA LYS A 81 10.78 3.47 10.97
C LYS A 81 10.02 2.24 10.53
N GLU A 82 10.09 1.17 11.33
CA GLU A 82 9.30 -0.02 11.07
C GLU A 82 7.83 0.32 11.19
N LEU A 83 7.06 -0.02 10.16
CA LEU A 83 5.66 0.36 10.01
C LEU A 83 4.74 -0.81 10.31
N SER A 84 3.73 -0.53 11.12
CA SER A 84 2.52 -1.36 11.27
C SER A 84 1.34 -0.69 10.57
N VAL A 85 0.38 -1.49 10.11
CA VAL A 85 -0.82 -0.98 9.41
C VAL A 85 -2.02 -1.06 10.35
N TYR A 86 -2.69 0.07 10.56
CA TYR A 86 -3.86 0.19 11.44
C TYR A 86 -5.08 0.72 10.70
N TYR A 87 -6.27 0.40 11.21
CA TYR A 87 -7.54 0.79 10.63
C TYR A 87 -8.19 1.83 11.53
N ALA A 88 -8.30 3.08 11.07
CA ALA A 88 -8.91 4.10 11.90
C ALA A 88 -10.42 3.89 12.06
N ASN A 89 -10.91 4.02 13.30
CA ASN A 89 -12.34 4.02 13.58
C ASN A 89 -13.05 5.35 13.24
N LYS A 90 -12.28 6.42 13.03
CA LYS A 90 -12.75 7.78 12.72
C LYS A 90 -11.92 8.39 11.60
N GLN A 91 -12.50 9.37 10.91
CA GLN A 91 -11.78 10.11 9.87
C GLN A 91 -10.75 11.07 10.48
N PHE A 92 -9.54 11.08 9.94
CA PHE A 92 -8.51 12.07 10.24
C PHE A 92 -8.78 13.40 9.50
N PRO A 93 -8.47 14.58 10.09
CA PRO A 93 -7.83 14.80 11.39
C PRO A 93 -8.78 14.61 12.59
N CYS A 94 -8.32 13.89 13.62
CA CYS A 94 -9.08 13.63 14.85
C CYS A 94 -8.11 13.51 16.04
N GLU A 95 -8.46 14.10 17.19
CA GLU A 95 -7.62 14.08 18.41
C GLU A 95 -7.28 12.68 18.89
N LYS A 96 -8.28 11.78 18.85
CA LYS A 96 -8.14 10.40 19.33
C LYS A 96 -8.54 9.42 18.25
N LEU A 97 -7.54 9.05 17.44
CA LEU A 97 -7.63 7.93 16.50
C LEU A 97 -7.47 6.62 17.27
N MET A 98 -8.43 5.71 17.11
CA MET A 98 -8.34 4.36 17.65
C MET A 98 -8.34 3.35 16.51
N ASP A 99 -7.65 2.25 16.74
CA ASP A 99 -7.68 1.10 15.86
C ASP A 99 -9.03 0.41 15.94
N LYS A 100 -9.61 0.12 14.77
CA LYS A 100 -10.96 -0.42 14.62
C LYS A 100 -11.06 -1.85 15.13
N GLU A 101 -9.97 -2.61 15.06
CA GLU A 101 -9.94 -4.02 15.47
C GLU A 101 -9.69 -4.14 16.98
N SER A 102 -8.63 -3.52 17.48
CA SER A 102 -8.22 -3.66 18.89
C SER A 102 -8.84 -2.63 19.84
N ASN A 103 -9.48 -1.57 19.33
CA ASN A 103 -9.92 -0.39 20.09
C ASN A 103 -8.79 0.32 20.86
N SER A 104 -7.52 0.06 20.52
CA SER A 104 -6.37 0.77 21.12
C SER A 104 -6.16 2.14 20.48
N ILE A 105 -5.60 3.09 21.23
CA ILE A 105 -5.20 4.40 20.70
C ILE A 105 -4.05 4.22 19.70
N ILE A 106 -4.14 4.84 18.53
CA ILE A 106 -3.06 4.87 17.53
C ILE A 106 -2.22 6.13 17.75
N ASP A 107 -0.97 5.95 18.13
CA ASP A 107 0.03 7.02 18.24
C ASP A 107 0.68 7.28 16.86
N TRP A 108 -0.08 7.91 15.97
CA TRP A 108 0.34 8.13 14.58
C TRP A 108 1.48 9.14 14.45
N VAL A 109 1.68 10.03 15.44
CA VAL A 109 2.73 11.06 15.45
C VAL A 109 4.13 10.45 15.51
N LYS A 110 4.28 9.27 16.11
CA LYS A 110 5.58 8.56 16.17
C LYS A 110 6.12 8.15 14.80
N GLY A 111 5.28 8.09 13.77
CA GLY A 111 5.67 7.69 12.41
C GLY A 111 5.96 6.20 12.25
N GLU A 112 5.43 5.35 13.15
CA GLU A 112 5.57 3.89 13.15
C GLU A 112 4.34 3.19 12.54
N ASN A 113 3.43 3.98 11.97
CA ASN A 113 2.09 3.55 11.59
C ASN A 113 1.73 4.04 10.19
N VAL A 114 1.19 3.16 9.36
CA VAL A 114 0.37 3.53 8.20
C VAL A 114 -1.09 3.35 8.59
N ILE A 115 -1.85 4.43 8.55
CA ILE A 115 -3.24 4.44 9.02
C ILE A 115 -4.15 4.45 7.80
N VAL A 116 -4.96 3.40 7.64
CA VAL A 116 -6.06 3.38 6.68
C VAL A 116 -7.17 4.26 7.24
N ASN A 117 -7.35 5.42 6.62
CA ASN A 117 -8.31 6.43 7.00
C ASN A 117 -9.62 6.18 6.24
N GLY A 118 -10.77 6.23 6.91
CA GLY A 118 -12.06 6.09 6.24
C GLY A 118 -12.19 7.04 5.03
N ALA A 119 -13.00 6.67 4.04
CA ALA A 119 -13.27 7.44 2.82
C ALA A 119 -12.09 7.58 1.82
N SER A 120 -11.48 6.46 1.47
CA SER A 120 -10.54 6.35 0.36
C SER A 120 -9.19 7.03 0.49
N SER A 121 -8.62 6.99 1.71
CA SER A 121 -7.27 7.49 1.95
C SER A 121 -6.51 6.66 2.98
N ALA A 122 -5.20 6.71 2.94
CA ALA A 122 -4.34 6.27 4.03
C ALA A 122 -3.31 7.36 4.31
N PHE A 123 -2.63 7.32 5.46
CA PHE A 123 -1.57 8.29 5.74
C PHE A 123 -0.46 7.71 6.62
N VAL A 124 0.71 8.34 6.54
CA VAL A 124 1.89 8.05 7.36
C VAL A 124 2.64 9.35 7.65
N VAL A 125 3.20 9.48 8.84
CA VAL A 125 4.08 10.58 9.23
C VAL A 125 5.52 10.10 9.19
N ARG A 126 6.43 10.92 8.67
CA ARG A 126 7.87 10.62 8.60
C ARG A 126 8.68 11.84 9.01
N ALA A 127 9.82 11.64 9.67
CA ALA A 127 10.75 12.73 9.98
C ALA A 127 11.67 12.99 8.79
N GLU A 128 11.93 14.26 8.49
CA GLU A 128 12.92 14.66 7.48
C GLU A 128 14.33 14.57 8.05
N VAL A 129 15.25 13.94 7.30
CA VAL A 129 16.65 13.75 7.72
C VAL A 129 17.44 15.06 7.68
N GLN A 130 17.17 15.92 6.68
CA GLN A 130 17.89 17.18 6.54
C GLN A 130 17.48 18.22 7.58
N ASN A 131 16.28 18.07 8.18
CA ASN A 131 15.72 19.01 9.13
C ASN A 131 15.05 18.25 10.27
N ASN A 132 15.79 17.97 11.34
CA ASN A 132 15.36 17.14 12.48
C ASN A 132 14.08 17.61 13.19
N ASN A 133 13.61 18.84 12.93
CA ASN A 133 12.39 19.39 13.50
C ASN A 133 11.21 19.41 12.51
N GLN A 134 11.41 18.95 11.28
CA GLN A 134 10.39 18.94 10.23
C GLN A 134 9.85 17.52 10.06
N TYR A 135 8.54 17.39 10.25
CA TYR A 135 7.81 16.18 9.93
C TYR A 135 7.14 16.32 8.57
N ILE A 136 6.89 15.20 7.94
CA ILE A 136 6.21 15.09 6.65
C ILE A 136 4.98 14.22 6.86
N LEU A 137 3.81 14.79 6.66
CA LEU A 137 2.56 14.04 6.61
C LEU A 137 2.30 13.64 5.17
N ILE A 138 2.39 12.34 4.89
CA ILE A 138 2.16 11.78 3.57
C ILE A 138 0.75 11.20 3.53
N LEU A 139 -0.09 11.74 2.65
CA LEU A 139 -1.46 11.33 2.42
C LEU A 139 -1.54 10.49 1.15
N HIS A 140 -1.80 9.19 1.28
CA HIS A 140 -2.12 8.31 0.16
C HIS A 140 -3.58 8.50 -0.24
N GLN A 141 -3.82 8.88 -1.48
CA GLN A 141 -5.17 9.05 -2.03
C GLN A 141 -5.38 8.11 -3.21
N CYS A 142 -6.42 7.29 -3.11
CA CYS A 142 -6.79 6.37 -4.18
C CYS A 142 -7.91 6.98 -5.02
N LYS A 143 -7.64 7.28 -6.30
CA LYS A 143 -8.59 7.92 -7.22
C LYS A 143 -8.97 6.97 -8.35
N TYR A 144 -10.19 6.44 -8.28
CA TYR A 144 -10.78 5.59 -9.32
C TYR A 144 -11.28 6.45 -10.46
N GLY A 145 -11.06 6.01 -11.70
CA GLY A 145 -11.71 6.64 -12.84
C GLY A 145 -13.16 6.19 -12.91
N LEU A 146 -14.11 7.08 -12.60
CA LEU A 146 -15.52 6.86 -12.95
C LEU A 146 -15.69 7.18 -14.44
N SER A 147 -16.46 6.36 -15.16
CA SER A 147 -16.74 6.57 -16.58
C SER A 147 -17.22 8.02 -16.82
N GLY A 148 -16.54 8.73 -17.73
CA GLY A 148 -16.86 10.11 -18.11
C GLY A 148 -16.28 11.22 -17.22
N MET A 149 -15.56 10.92 -16.13
CA MET A 149 -14.92 11.94 -15.29
C MET A 149 -13.40 11.81 -15.29
N TYR A 150 -12.71 12.83 -15.82
CA TYR A 150 -11.27 12.92 -15.80
C TYR A 150 -10.78 13.59 -14.52
N TYR A 151 -9.89 12.92 -13.79
CA TYR A 151 -9.15 13.49 -12.68
C TYR A 151 -7.99 14.32 -13.23
N THR A 152 -8.05 15.63 -12.99
CA THR A 152 -7.10 16.61 -13.54
C THR A 152 -6.11 17.08 -12.48
N VAL A 153 -5.07 17.80 -12.92
CA VAL A 153 -4.15 18.52 -12.00
C VAL A 153 -4.91 19.50 -11.11
N GLU A 154 -5.95 20.15 -11.63
CA GLU A 154 -6.84 21.02 -10.85
C GLU A 154 -7.60 20.23 -9.76
N SER A 155 -8.09 19.04 -10.10
CA SER A 155 -8.74 18.14 -9.14
C SER A 155 -7.79 17.67 -8.03
N LEU A 156 -6.52 17.44 -8.38
CA LEU A 156 -5.43 17.16 -7.44
C LEU A 156 -5.18 18.34 -6.50
N LEU A 157 -4.97 19.54 -7.06
CA LEU A 157 -4.71 20.76 -6.28
C LEU A 157 -5.87 21.08 -5.33
N LYS A 158 -7.11 20.96 -5.80
CA LYS A 158 -8.30 21.13 -4.95
C LYS A 158 -8.33 20.11 -3.81
N GLY A 159 -7.98 18.86 -4.08
CA GLY A 159 -7.86 17.82 -3.06
C GLY A 159 -6.76 18.13 -2.03
N TYR A 160 -5.60 18.59 -2.49
CA TYR A 160 -4.49 19.00 -1.65
C TYR A 160 -4.84 20.19 -0.74
N ILE A 161 -5.44 21.25 -1.30
CA ILE A 161 -5.90 22.43 -0.53
C ILE A 161 -6.92 22.01 0.53
N LYS A 162 -7.88 21.16 0.18
CA LYS A 162 -8.87 20.65 1.14
C LYS A 162 -8.22 19.91 2.32
N ASN A 163 -7.13 19.18 2.09
CA ASN A 163 -6.40 18.50 3.16
C ASN A 163 -5.70 19.51 4.10
N LEU A 164 -5.14 20.59 3.54
CA LEU A 164 -4.56 21.68 4.32
C LEU A 164 -5.63 22.38 5.17
N GLU A 165 -6.74 22.80 4.54
CA GLU A 165 -7.87 23.44 5.24
C GLU A 165 -8.44 22.54 6.33
N SER A 166 -8.51 21.22 6.11
CA SER A 166 -8.98 20.27 7.13
C SER A 166 -8.04 20.24 8.34
N SER A 167 -6.74 20.41 8.10
CA SER A 167 -5.71 20.45 9.15
C SER A 167 -5.72 21.77 9.91
N GLU A 168 -6.06 22.87 9.25
CA GLU A 168 -6.24 24.19 9.88
C GLU A 168 -7.53 24.25 10.71
N ASN A 169 -8.62 23.67 10.23
CA ASN A 169 -9.94 23.71 10.89
C ASN A 169 -10.14 22.64 11.97
N THR A 170 -9.08 21.94 12.39
CA THR A 170 -9.13 20.97 13.49
C THR A 170 -8.98 21.65 14.86
N THR A 171 -8.90 20.86 15.94
CA THR A 171 -8.72 21.37 17.30
C THR A 171 -7.35 22.03 17.50
N GLU A 172 -7.23 22.93 18.46
CA GLU A 172 -6.00 23.74 18.65
C GLU A 172 -4.75 22.89 18.90
N GLU A 173 -4.88 21.81 19.66
CA GLU A 173 -3.78 20.88 19.95
C GLU A 173 -3.30 20.17 18.69
N LEU A 174 -4.23 19.62 17.91
CA LEU A 174 -3.91 18.90 16.68
C LEU A 174 -3.41 19.86 15.58
N ARG A 175 -3.97 21.07 15.51
CA ARG A 175 -3.53 22.12 14.59
C ARG A 175 -2.06 22.48 14.78
N LYS A 176 -1.59 22.57 16.04
CA LYS A 176 -0.17 22.85 16.35
C LYS A 176 0.77 21.74 15.85
N ILE A 177 0.33 20.49 15.92
CA ILE A 177 1.12 19.35 15.42
C ILE A 177 1.14 19.36 13.89
N LEU A 178 -0.01 19.57 13.26
CA LEU A 178 -0.12 19.54 11.79
C LEU A 178 0.55 20.75 11.12
N SER A 179 0.57 21.92 11.76
CA SER A 179 1.27 23.09 11.22
C SER A 179 2.79 22.92 11.18
N GLN A 180 3.35 21.97 11.95
CA GLN A 180 4.76 21.58 11.89
C GLN A 180 5.05 20.53 10.81
N CYS A 181 4.00 19.98 10.18
CA CYS A 181 4.15 18.98 9.14
C CYS A 181 4.16 19.62 7.76
N GLN A 182 5.08 19.20 6.90
CA GLN A 182 4.95 19.41 5.46
C GLN A 182 3.96 18.39 4.91
N HIS A 183 2.88 18.85 4.30
CA HIS A 183 1.89 17.97 3.69
C HIS A 183 2.35 17.54 2.31
N ILE A 184 2.36 16.23 2.07
CA ILE A 184 2.59 15.65 0.75
C ILE A 184 1.40 14.75 0.42
N THR A 185 0.84 14.89 -0.79
CA THR A 185 -0.24 14.03 -1.27
C THR A 185 0.27 13.11 -2.37
N ILE A 186 -0.01 11.82 -2.26
CA ILE A 186 0.36 10.82 -3.26
C ILE A 186 -0.92 10.23 -3.82
N VAL A 187 -1.15 10.46 -5.11
CA VAL A 187 -2.31 9.94 -5.81
C VAL A 187 -1.96 8.67 -6.56
N PHE A 188 -2.73 7.62 -6.28
CA PHE A 188 -2.76 6.39 -7.05
C PHE A 188 -3.96 6.46 -8.01
N THR A 189 -3.70 6.26 -9.30
CA THR A 189 -4.71 6.46 -10.36
C THR A 189 -4.47 5.56 -11.57
N ILE A 190 -5.51 5.32 -12.37
CA ILE A 190 -5.36 4.73 -13.71
C ILE A 190 -5.32 5.79 -14.82
N GLN A 191 -5.67 7.03 -14.51
CA GLN A 191 -5.75 8.11 -15.48
C GLN A 191 -4.43 8.88 -15.57
N PRO A 192 -3.96 9.21 -16.78
CA PRO A 192 -2.74 9.98 -16.96
C PRO A 192 -2.99 11.47 -16.71
N PHE A 193 -2.20 12.09 -15.84
CA PHE A 193 -2.12 13.55 -15.66
C PHE A 193 -0.81 13.94 -14.95
N ASN A 194 -0.41 15.21 -15.05
CA ASN A 194 0.83 15.69 -14.46
C ASN A 194 0.74 15.86 -12.94
N SER A 195 1.87 15.83 -12.27
CA SER A 195 2.00 16.17 -10.86
C SER A 195 2.23 17.68 -10.65
N THR A 196 2.30 18.10 -9.40
CA THR A 196 2.66 19.47 -8.98
C THR A 196 3.53 19.39 -7.71
N ASP A 197 3.98 20.52 -7.19
CA ASP A 197 4.75 20.56 -5.94
C ASP A 197 3.98 19.92 -4.79
N ASN A 198 4.71 19.17 -3.94
CA ASN A 198 4.15 18.42 -2.81
C ASN A 198 3.09 17.36 -3.18
N CYS A 199 2.89 17.10 -4.47
CA CYS A 199 1.95 16.09 -4.95
C CYS A 199 2.64 15.08 -5.86
N PHE A 200 2.57 13.81 -5.49
CA PHE A 200 3.05 12.72 -6.32
C PHE A 200 1.90 12.04 -7.05
N VAL A 201 2.16 11.57 -8.27
CA VAL A 201 1.21 10.79 -9.05
C VAL A 201 1.85 9.47 -9.45
N ILE A 202 1.27 8.37 -8.98
CA ILE A 202 1.58 7.02 -9.42
C ILE A 202 0.39 6.57 -10.26
N MET A 203 0.60 6.58 -11.58
CA MET A 203 -0.42 6.21 -12.55
C MET A 203 -0.18 4.81 -13.12
N LYS A 204 -1.19 4.24 -13.79
CA LYS A 204 -1.13 2.90 -14.39
C LYS A 204 0.15 2.61 -15.18
N SER A 205 0.65 3.59 -15.95
CA SER A 205 1.88 3.42 -16.74
C SER A 205 3.11 3.12 -15.88
N ASN A 206 3.11 3.57 -14.62
CA ASN A 206 4.26 3.49 -13.71
C ASN A 206 4.03 2.54 -12.52
N PHE A 207 2.96 1.73 -12.57
CA PHE A 207 2.65 0.76 -11.53
C PHE A 207 3.74 -0.31 -11.39
N LYS A 208 4.40 -0.69 -12.50
CA LYS A 208 5.47 -1.69 -12.46
C LYS A 208 6.69 -1.20 -11.70
N GLU A 209 6.97 0.10 -11.75
CA GLU A 209 8.09 0.76 -11.10
C GLU A 209 7.86 0.91 -9.60
N TYR A 210 6.64 1.30 -9.22
CA TYR A 210 6.28 1.49 -7.82
C TYR A 210 5.93 0.17 -7.13
N PHE A 211 4.93 -0.54 -7.63
CA PHE A 211 4.46 -1.78 -7.02
C PHE A 211 5.37 -2.97 -7.35
N GLY A 212 6.20 -2.86 -8.38
CA GLY A 212 6.89 -4.02 -8.93
C GLY A 212 6.00 -4.77 -9.92
N PRO A 213 6.60 -5.59 -10.81
CA PRO A 213 5.89 -6.27 -11.89
C PRO A 213 4.78 -7.21 -11.42
N ILE A 214 4.82 -7.62 -10.16
CA ILE A 214 3.93 -8.63 -9.57
C ILE A 214 2.62 -8.01 -9.11
N PHE A 215 2.75 -6.85 -8.48
CA PHE A 215 1.66 -6.16 -7.85
C PHE A 215 0.98 -5.18 -8.80
N ALA A 216 1.66 -4.79 -9.88
CA ALA A 216 1.11 -3.89 -10.90
C ALA A 216 -0.19 -4.42 -11.53
N SER A 217 -0.32 -5.74 -11.71
CA SER A 217 -1.58 -6.34 -12.20
C SER A 217 -2.69 -6.21 -11.15
N CYS A 218 -2.43 -6.56 -9.89
CA CYS A 218 -3.40 -6.41 -8.80
C CYS A 218 -3.84 -4.95 -8.65
N ALA A 219 -2.89 -4.01 -8.68
CA ALA A 219 -3.16 -2.57 -8.68
C ALA A 219 -4.07 -2.14 -9.83
N THR A 220 -3.84 -2.68 -11.02
CA THR A 220 -4.70 -2.40 -12.18
C THR A 220 -6.10 -2.97 -11.98
N PHE A 221 -6.21 -4.19 -11.44
CA PHE A 221 -7.50 -4.84 -11.18
C PHE A 221 -8.35 -4.09 -10.14
N TYR A 222 -7.76 -3.66 -9.03
CA TYR A 222 -8.47 -2.91 -7.99
C TYR A 222 -9.03 -1.56 -8.47
N MET A 223 -8.46 -0.98 -9.53
CA MET A 223 -8.78 0.39 -9.96
C MET A 223 -9.68 0.51 -11.18
N ILE A 224 -10.02 -0.59 -11.86
CA ILE A 224 -10.92 -0.57 -13.04
C ILE A 224 -12.35 -0.96 -12.57
N PRO A 225 -13.32 -0.03 -12.58
CA PRO A 225 -14.67 -0.29 -12.07
C PRO A 225 -15.47 -1.33 -12.86
N ASP A 226 -15.14 -1.53 -14.16
CA ASP A 226 -15.95 -2.33 -15.09
C ASP A 226 -15.36 -3.72 -15.42
N THR A 227 -14.27 -4.14 -14.77
CA THR A 227 -13.61 -5.43 -15.07
C THR A 227 -14.34 -6.66 -14.53
N PHE A 228 -15.53 -6.52 -13.95
CA PHE A 228 -16.29 -7.64 -13.36
C PHE A 228 -16.70 -8.70 -14.39
N TYR A 229 -16.79 -8.37 -15.68
CA TYR A 229 -17.06 -9.37 -16.73
C TYR A 229 -15.82 -10.16 -17.18
N MET A 230 -14.62 -9.80 -16.73
CA MET A 230 -13.35 -10.36 -17.23
C MET A 230 -12.51 -11.05 -16.14
N THR A 231 -12.96 -11.03 -14.88
CA THR A 231 -12.21 -11.56 -13.73
C THR A 231 -12.07 -13.07 -13.71
N LYS A 232 -12.77 -13.82 -14.58
CA LYS A 232 -12.52 -15.25 -14.79
C LYS A 232 -11.40 -15.55 -15.76
N ASP A 233 -10.94 -14.62 -16.60
CA ASP A 233 -10.08 -14.96 -17.75
C ASP A 233 -8.71 -14.23 -17.79
N ILE A 234 -8.46 -13.21 -16.95
CA ILE A 234 -7.29 -12.31 -17.17
C ILE A 234 -6.12 -12.52 -16.19
N ASN A 235 -6.21 -13.41 -15.20
CA ASN A 235 -5.01 -13.81 -14.45
C ASN A 235 -4.73 -15.32 -14.55
N PRO A 236 -3.93 -15.76 -15.54
CA PRO A 236 -3.51 -17.16 -15.63
C PRO A 236 -2.78 -17.67 -14.38
N ASN A 237 -2.18 -16.79 -13.55
CA ASN A 237 -1.58 -17.20 -12.27
C ASN A 237 -2.61 -17.60 -11.20
N PHE A 238 -3.89 -17.30 -11.39
CA PHE A 238 -4.99 -17.74 -10.52
C PHE A 238 -5.94 -18.74 -11.20
N LEU A 239 -5.85 -18.93 -12.51
CA LEU A 239 -6.68 -19.87 -13.27
C LEU A 239 -6.05 -21.25 -13.41
N ASP A 240 -4.73 -21.32 -13.57
CA ASP A 240 -4.07 -22.57 -13.89
C ASP A 240 -2.80 -22.72 -13.06
N CYS A 241 -2.85 -23.60 -12.06
CA CYS A 241 -1.65 -24.03 -11.32
C CYS A 241 -0.86 -25.13 -12.06
N SER A 242 -1.30 -25.55 -13.26
CA SER A 242 -0.66 -26.63 -14.03
C SER A 242 0.74 -26.25 -14.55
N TRP A 243 0.98 -24.98 -14.88
CA TRP A 243 2.33 -24.54 -15.28
C TRP A 243 3.34 -24.70 -14.12
N MET A 244 2.90 -24.49 -12.88
CA MET A 244 3.73 -24.76 -11.69
C MET A 244 4.01 -26.26 -11.49
N LYS A 245 3.11 -27.15 -11.93
CA LYS A 245 3.33 -28.61 -11.94
C LYS A 245 4.38 -29.02 -12.98
N ASN A 246 4.44 -28.33 -14.12
CA ASN A 246 5.31 -28.70 -15.24
C ASN A 246 6.74 -28.12 -15.10
N ASP A 247 6.90 -26.90 -14.59
CA ASP A 247 8.22 -26.25 -14.49
C ASP A 247 8.97 -26.57 -13.19
N LEU A 248 8.26 -26.97 -12.12
CA LEU A 248 8.88 -27.32 -10.84
C LEU A 248 8.86 -28.84 -10.65
N THR A 249 9.71 -29.55 -11.39
CA THR A 249 9.84 -31.02 -11.44
C THR A 249 10.09 -31.75 -10.09
N ARG A 250 10.19 -31.04 -8.96
CA ARG A 250 10.23 -31.62 -7.59
C ARG A 250 8.90 -31.54 -6.82
N PHE A 251 7.86 -30.92 -7.39
CA PHE A 251 6.55 -30.74 -6.73
C PHE A 251 5.54 -31.88 -6.99
N GLY A 252 6.04 -33.12 -7.16
CA GLY A 252 5.22 -34.31 -7.45
C GLY A 252 4.06 -34.60 -6.48
N GLU A 253 2.94 -34.99 -7.13
CA GLU A 253 1.75 -35.79 -6.78
C GLU A 253 0.93 -35.49 -5.53
N ALA A 254 1.49 -34.91 -4.47
CA ALA A 254 0.73 -34.59 -3.25
C ALA A 254 -0.31 -33.47 -3.45
N THR A 255 -0.21 -32.71 -4.54
CA THR A 255 -1.05 -31.53 -4.82
C THR A 255 -2.35 -31.85 -5.56
N ALA A 256 -2.51 -33.07 -6.11
CA ALA A 256 -3.67 -33.42 -6.94
C ALA A 256 -4.97 -33.59 -6.13
N GLU A 257 -4.90 -33.83 -4.82
CA GLU A 257 -6.09 -33.96 -3.97
C GLU A 257 -6.58 -32.62 -3.38
N LEU A 258 -5.82 -31.54 -3.53
CA LEU A 258 -6.19 -30.21 -3.00
C LEU A 258 -7.15 -29.42 -3.91
N ASP A 259 -7.32 -29.86 -5.15
CA ASP A 259 -8.16 -29.21 -6.16
C ASP A 259 -9.68 -29.31 -5.90
N LYS A 260 -10.13 -29.97 -4.81
CA LYS A 260 -11.57 -30.08 -4.49
C LYS A 260 -12.06 -29.17 -3.37
N LYS A 261 -11.21 -28.43 -2.65
CA LYS A 261 -11.66 -27.47 -1.63
C LYS A 261 -10.82 -26.20 -1.64
N SER A 262 -11.49 -25.09 -1.93
CA SER A 262 -11.04 -23.70 -1.87
C SER A 262 -10.18 -23.38 -0.64
N SER A 263 -8.88 -23.63 -0.70
CA SER A 263 -7.99 -23.17 0.35
C SER A 263 -6.56 -23.06 -0.18
N ILE A 264 -6.08 -21.81 -0.22
CA ILE A 264 -4.67 -21.45 -0.40
C ILE A 264 -3.81 -22.01 0.74
N HIS A 265 -4.43 -22.21 1.91
CA HIS A 265 -3.81 -22.65 3.15
C HIS A 265 -3.09 -24.01 3.09
N PRO A 266 -3.66 -25.10 2.55
CA PRO A 266 -2.95 -26.36 2.39
C PRO A 266 -1.83 -26.33 1.35
N PHE A 267 -1.90 -25.49 0.31
CA PHE A 267 -0.81 -25.31 -0.65
C PHE A 267 0.43 -24.67 0.01
N ILE A 268 0.21 -23.69 0.87
CA ILE A 268 1.28 -23.03 1.63
C ILE A 268 1.86 -23.94 2.70
N ASN A 269 1.03 -24.74 3.37
CA ASN A 269 1.48 -25.80 4.28
C ASN A 269 2.28 -26.90 3.55
N MET A 270 1.93 -27.23 2.31
CA MET A 270 2.69 -28.16 1.47
C MET A 270 4.08 -27.59 1.13
N ILE A 271 4.18 -26.31 0.75
CA ILE A 271 5.47 -25.64 0.49
C ILE A 271 6.33 -25.61 1.77
N LYS A 272 5.76 -25.22 2.92
CA LYS A 272 6.45 -25.21 4.23
C LYS A 272 7.00 -26.59 4.61
N ARG A 273 6.25 -27.66 4.34
CA ARG A 273 6.68 -29.05 4.61
C ARG A 273 7.75 -29.54 3.64
N LYS A 274 7.63 -29.24 2.34
CA LYS A 274 8.56 -29.76 1.31
C LYS A 274 9.92 -29.07 1.31
N PHE A 275 9.98 -27.79 1.66
CA PHE A 275 11.24 -27.06 1.60
C PHE A 275 12.14 -27.21 2.81
N GLN A 276 11.73 -27.94 3.88
CA GLN A 276 12.46 -28.07 5.16
C GLN A 276 13.44 -26.90 5.34
N ILE A 277 12.90 -25.70 5.51
CA ILE A 277 13.74 -24.51 5.69
C ILE A 277 14.51 -24.74 6.99
N ARG A 278 15.71 -25.31 6.85
CA ARG A 278 16.71 -25.34 7.90
C ARG A 278 17.21 -23.90 7.98
N LEU A 279 16.72 -23.26 9.04
CA LEU A 279 17.21 -22.07 9.75
C LEU A 279 18.38 -21.33 9.12
#